data_AF-A0A6J4UCG1-F1
#
_entry.id   AF-A0A6J4UCG1-F1
#
_cell.length_a   1.000
_cell.length_b   1.000
_cell.length_c   1.000
_cell.angle_alpha   90.00
_cell.angle_beta   90.00
_cell.angle_gamma   90.00
#
_symmetry.space_group_name_H-M   'P 1'
#
loop_
_entity.id
_entity.type
_entity.pdbx_description
1 polymer ?
#
loop_
_entity_poly.entity_id
_entity_poly.type
_entity_poly.pdbx_seq_one_letter_code
_entity_poly.pdbx_strand_id
1 'polypeptide(L)'
;MPEPPTERTAAHGTNASDDAPDDTPRVGALMRADVPTVRPGDSIATVARTLAESGLPGVPVLDGDEIVGIITESDLIAREADVELPTVVPFLDALFLADAGRDYDDEIRHVLATTAADLMTSPVYNIRSTATLSQVATLMLDRRVNPVPVVDATGRLIGIVSRADLVRVIARLESEGVSDVSEAQPRGTGSTLG
;
A
#
# COMPACT_ATOMS: atom_id res chain seq x y z
N MET A 1 -10.71 29.78 16.21
CA MET A 1 -10.56 29.93 14.74
C MET A 1 -9.30 29.19 14.30
N PRO A 2 -9.35 27.88 14.03
CA PRO A 2 -8.21 27.20 13.44
C PRO A 2 -8.25 27.40 11.92
N GLU A 3 -7.14 27.85 11.36
CA GLU A 3 -6.98 28.14 9.93
C GLU A 3 -7.25 26.91 9.04
N PRO A 4 -7.67 27.10 7.77
CA PRO A 4 -7.81 25.99 6.84
C PRO A 4 -6.42 25.44 6.47
N PRO A 5 -6.22 24.11 6.40
CA PRO A 5 -4.98 23.57 5.88
C PRO A 5 -4.89 23.88 4.37
N THR A 6 -4.15 24.93 4.04
CA THR A 6 -3.71 25.22 2.68
C THR A 6 -2.36 24.55 2.45
N GLU A 7 -2.38 23.30 1.98
CA GLU A 7 -1.25 22.75 1.23
C GLU A 7 -1.74 21.60 0.37
N ARG A 8 -1.88 21.87 -0.94
CA ARG A 8 -1.94 20.85 -1.98
C ARG A 8 -0.59 20.13 -1.99
N THR A 9 -0.42 19.16 -1.11
CA THR A 9 0.76 18.30 -1.08
C THR A 9 0.63 17.28 -2.21
N ALA A 10 1.23 17.61 -3.34
CA ALA A 10 1.46 16.68 -4.44
C ALA A 10 2.03 15.37 -3.90
N ALA A 11 1.56 14.24 -4.45
CA ALA A 11 2.03 12.89 -4.14
C ALA A 11 3.56 12.86 -4.01
N HIS A 12 4.06 12.74 -2.78
CA HIS A 12 5.49 12.83 -2.51
C HIS A 12 6.15 11.51 -2.87
N GLY A 13 6.53 11.36 -4.14
CA GLY A 13 7.43 10.31 -4.59
C GLY A 13 8.75 10.47 -3.83
N THR A 14 9.04 9.55 -2.92
CA THR A 14 10.30 9.57 -2.17
C THR A 14 11.42 9.16 -3.12
N ASN A 15 12.06 10.15 -3.75
CA ASN A 15 13.21 9.94 -4.63
C ASN A 15 14.45 9.71 -3.75
N ALA A 16 14.68 8.45 -3.36
CA ALA A 16 15.86 8.04 -2.61
C ALA A 16 16.85 7.33 -3.54
N SER A 17 17.97 8.04 -3.81
CA SER A 17 19.21 7.66 -4.52
C SER A 17 19.30 6.26 -5.13
N ASP A 18 19.50 6.23 -6.46
CA ASP A 18 19.69 5.06 -7.34
C ASP A 18 21.03 4.31 -7.14
N ASP A 19 21.68 4.51 -6.00
CA ASP A 19 23.08 4.11 -5.73
C ASP A 19 23.18 2.77 -4.98
N ALA A 20 22.13 1.95 -5.04
CA ALA A 20 22.14 0.61 -4.46
C ALA A 20 22.97 -0.35 -5.33
N PRO A 21 23.76 -1.27 -4.73
CA PRO A 21 24.55 -2.24 -5.49
C PRO A 21 23.65 -3.06 -6.41
N ASP A 22 24.14 -3.37 -7.61
CA ASP A 22 23.39 -3.98 -8.73
C ASP A 22 22.67 -5.29 -8.37
N ASP A 23 23.18 -6.02 -7.38
CA ASP A 23 22.62 -7.29 -6.93
C ASP A 23 21.44 -7.13 -5.95
N THR A 24 21.05 -5.90 -5.59
CA THR A 24 19.91 -5.67 -4.69
C THR A 24 18.59 -5.87 -5.43
N PRO A 25 17.67 -6.71 -4.93
CA PRO A 25 16.35 -6.87 -5.55
C PRO A 25 15.60 -5.54 -5.61
N ARG A 26 15.17 -5.18 -6.83
CA ARG A 26 14.41 -3.94 -7.10
C ARG A 26 12.91 -4.19 -7.17
N VAL A 27 12.13 -3.17 -6.82
CA VAL A 27 10.67 -3.19 -6.79
C VAL A 27 10.08 -3.61 -8.15
N GLY A 28 10.68 -3.17 -9.25
CA GLY A 28 10.22 -3.56 -10.59
C GLY A 28 10.25 -5.07 -10.87
N ALA A 29 11.16 -5.81 -10.23
CA ALA A 29 11.28 -7.26 -10.41
C ALA A 29 10.33 -8.08 -9.53
N LEU A 30 9.69 -7.43 -8.55
CA LEU A 30 8.83 -8.06 -7.53
C LEU A 30 7.38 -7.56 -7.55
N MET A 31 7.11 -6.45 -8.23
CA MET A 31 5.77 -5.92 -8.37
C MET A 31 4.88 -6.80 -9.26
N ARG A 32 3.59 -6.76 -9.01
CA ARG A 32 2.60 -7.24 -9.97
C ARG A 32 2.31 -6.12 -10.99
N ALA A 33 2.55 -6.39 -12.27
CA ALA A 33 2.37 -5.41 -13.35
C ALA A 33 0.89 -5.23 -13.76
N ASP A 34 0.10 -6.31 -13.70
CA ASP A 34 -1.34 -6.24 -13.93
C ASP A 34 -2.05 -5.75 -12.66
N VAL A 35 -2.28 -4.44 -12.62
CA VAL A 35 -2.90 -3.76 -11.48
C VAL A 35 -4.36 -3.45 -11.82
N PRO A 36 -5.32 -4.13 -11.18
CA PRO A 36 -6.71 -3.72 -11.28
C PRO A 36 -6.88 -2.37 -10.57
N THR A 37 -7.61 -1.47 -11.21
CA THR A 37 -7.88 -0.11 -10.73
C THR A 37 -9.36 0.17 -10.71
N VAL A 38 -9.75 1.19 -9.96
CA VAL A 38 -11.12 1.72 -9.91
C VAL A 38 -11.10 3.22 -10.18
N ARG A 39 -12.24 3.78 -10.55
CA ARG A 39 -12.44 5.22 -10.75
C ARG A 39 -13.11 5.84 -9.53
N PRO A 40 -12.93 7.16 -9.27
CA PRO A 40 -13.56 7.85 -8.15
C PRO A 40 -15.09 7.65 -8.06
N GLY A 41 -15.76 7.58 -9.20
CA GLY A 41 -17.22 7.37 -9.27
C GLY A 41 -17.68 5.91 -9.20
N ASP A 42 -16.78 4.93 -9.10
CA ASP A 42 -17.16 3.52 -9.02
C ASP A 42 -17.85 3.22 -7.69
N SER A 43 -18.87 2.36 -7.73
CA SER A 43 -19.60 1.96 -6.53
C SER A 43 -18.74 1.11 -5.59
N ILE A 44 -19.07 1.11 -4.29
CA ILE A 44 -18.38 0.23 -3.33
C ILE A 44 -18.49 -1.25 -3.72
N ALA A 45 -19.62 -1.67 -4.32
CA ALA A 45 -19.77 -3.03 -4.82
C ALA A 45 -18.79 -3.37 -5.94
N THR A 46 -18.48 -2.41 -6.81
CA THR A 46 -17.43 -2.55 -7.84
C THR A 46 -16.07 -2.71 -7.16
N VAL A 47 -15.74 -1.84 -6.20
CA VAL A 47 -14.46 -1.90 -5.46
C VAL A 47 -14.28 -3.25 -4.76
N ALA A 48 -15.30 -3.70 -4.02
CA ALA A 48 -15.28 -4.98 -3.31
C ALA A 48 -15.10 -6.17 -4.27
N ARG A 49 -15.77 -6.15 -5.41
CA ARG A 49 -15.60 -7.18 -6.45
C ARG A 49 -14.18 -7.18 -7.00
N THR A 50 -13.63 -6.01 -7.34
CA THR A 50 -12.27 -5.88 -7.85
C THR A 50 -11.23 -6.43 -6.85
N LEU A 51 -11.38 -6.12 -5.56
CA LEU A 51 -10.52 -6.67 -4.51
C LEU A 51 -10.65 -8.19 -4.40
N ALA A 52 -11.88 -8.70 -4.33
CA ALA A 52 -12.14 -10.14 -4.21
C ALA A 52 -11.62 -10.95 -5.41
N GLU A 53 -11.78 -10.45 -6.63
CA GLU A 53 -11.33 -11.12 -7.86
C GLU A 53 -9.81 -11.05 -8.05
N SER A 54 -9.20 -9.91 -7.68
CA SER A 54 -7.76 -9.71 -7.87
C SER A 54 -6.90 -10.43 -6.84
N GLY A 55 -7.44 -10.68 -5.64
CA GLY A 55 -6.69 -11.18 -4.48
C GLY A 55 -5.63 -10.22 -3.97
N LEU A 56 -5.72 -8.93 -4.34
CA LEU A 56 -4.83 -7.88 -3.85
C LEU A 56 -5.42 -7.24 -2.59
N PRO A 57 -4.58 -6.88 -1.60
CA PRO A 57 -5.05 -6.27 -0.37
C PRO A 57 -5.53 -4.82 -0.53
N GLY A 58 -5.42 -4.27 -1.73
CA GLY A 58 -5.83 -2.91 -2.07
C GLY A 58 -5.80 -2.64 -3.57
N VAL A 59 -6.60 -1.68 -4.01
CA VAL A 59 -6.75 -1.23 -5.40
C VAL A 59 -6.51 0.28 -5.50
N PRO A 60 -5.66 0.74 -6.43
CA PRO A 60 -5.49 2.17 -6.70
C PRO A 60 -6.75 2.77 -7.32
N VAL A 61 -7.06 4.01 -6.93
CA VAL A 61 -8.12 4.82 -7.54
C VAL A 61 -7.49 5.78 -8.53
N LEU A 62 -7.91 5.71 -9.80
CA LEU A 62 -7.37 6.54 -10.88
C LEU A 62 -8.42 7.50 -11.43
N ASP A 63 -8.05 8.77 -11.54
CA ASP A 63 -8.76 9.75 -12.36
C ASP A 63 -7.97 9.98 -13.67
N GLY A 64 -8.44 9.37 -14.76
CA GLY A 64 -7.64 9.24 -15.98
C GLY A 64 -6.41 8.37 -15.75
N ASP A 65 -5.22 8.96 -15.91
CA ASP A 65 -3.92 8.30 -15.69
C ASP A 65 -3.30 8.64 -14.31
N GLU A 66 -3.94 9.53 -13.55
CA GLU A 66 -3.43 10.01 -12.26
C GLU A 66 -3.95 9.15 -11.11
N ILE A 67 -3.07 8.75 -10.19
CA ILE A 67 -3.47 8.03 -8.98
C ILE A 67 -3.94 9.07 -7.95
N VAL A 68 -5.22 9.06 -7.64
CA VAL A 68 -5.85 10.03 -6.72
C VAL A 68 -6.09 9.47 -5.31
N GLY A 69 -6.01 8.15 -5.15
CA GLY A 69 -6.15 7.47 -3.86
C GLY A 69 -5.91 5.97 -3.93
N ILE A 70 -6.11 5.29 -2.81
CA ILE A 70 -6.10 3.84 -2.69
C ILE A 70 -7.22 3.39 -1.77
N ILE A 71 -7.81 2.23 -2.07
CA ILE A 71 -8.77 1.56 -1.19
C ILE A 71 -8.24 0.16 -0.88
N THR A 72 -8.25 -0.20 0.39
CA THR A 72 -7.77 -1.49 0.91
C THR A 72 -8.92 -2.35 1.44
N GLU A 73 -8.65 -3.64 1.63
CA GLU A 73 -9.58 -4.53 2.31
C GLU A 73 -9.97 -3.99 3.70
N SER A 74 -9.02 -3.37 4.42
CA SER A 74 -9.26 -2.75 5.73
C SER A 74 -10.30 -1.64 5.66
N ASP A 75 -10.31 -0.85 4.60
CA ASP A 75 -11.27 0.25 4.43
C ASP A 75 -12.70 -0.31 4.21
N LEU A 76 -12.82 -1.39 3.45
CA LEU A 76 -14.10 -2.09 3.26
C LEU A 76 -14.59 -2.78 4.54
N ILE A 77 -13.68 -3.40 5.29
CA ILE A 77 -14.02 -4.06 6.56
C ILE A 77 -14.42 -3.01 7.61
N ALA A 78 -13.71 -1.89 7.68
CA ALA A 78 -14.04 -0.79 8.59
C ALA A 78 -15.43 -0.21 8.30
N ARG A 79 -15.85 -0.17 7.03
CA ARG A 79 -17.20 0.22 6.64
C ARG A 79 -18.29 -0.76 7.09
N GLU A 80 -18.02 -2.06 7.09
CA GLU A 80 -18.98 -3.09 7.50
C GLU A 80 -19.00 -3.32 9.02
N ALA A 81 -17.94 -2.91 9.73
CA ALA A 81 -17.94 -2.93 11.18
C ALA A 81 -19.14 -2.12 11.70
N ASP A 82 -19.94 -2.72 12.58
CA ASP A 82 -21.00 -2.05 13.33
C ASP A 82 -20.37 -0.91 14.15
N VAL A 83 -20.18 0.23 13.52
CA VAL A 83 -20.08 1.49 14.25
C VAL A 83 -21.48 1.67 14.80
N GLU A 84 -21.63 1.54 16.12
CA GLU A 84 -22.82 2.01 16.83
C GLU A 84 -22.96 3.52 16.55
N LEU A 85 -23.47 3.87 15.36
CA LEU A 85 -23.94 5.21 15.07
C LEU A 85 -25.07 5.43 16.06
N PRO A 86 -24.94 6.36 17.02
CA PRO A 86 -26.01 6.63 17.95
C PRO A 86 -27.23 6.97 17.11
N THR A 87 -28.22 6.09 17.19
CA THR A 87 -29.46 6.08 16.42
C THR A 87 -29.90 7.50 16.08
N VAL A 88 -30.09 7.74 14.78
CA VAL A 88 -30.62 8.98 14.21
C VAL A 88 -31.89 9.42 14.95
N VAL A 89 -31.81 10.43 15.83
CA VAL A 89 -32.97 11.13 16.40
C VAL A 89 -32.60 12.61 16.67
N PRO A 90 -33.58 13.52 16.71
CA PRO A 90 -33.80 14.71 15.85
C PRO A 90 -32.89 15.92 16.16
N PHE A 91 -31.66 15.70 16.60
CA PHE A 91 -30.73 16.76 17.01
C PHE A 91 -29.91 17.35 15.84
N LEU A 92 -30.06 16.81 14.63
CA LEU A 92 -29.42 17.32 13.42
C LEU A 92 -29.90 18.75 13.05
N ASP A 93 -30.94 19.28 13.69
CA ASP A 93 -31.35 20.68 13.50
C ASP A 93 -30.65 21.69 14.44
N ALA A 94 -29.95 21.26 15.50
CA ALA A 94 -29.42 22.20 16.52
C ALA A 94 -27.94 22.01 16.92
N LEU A 95 -27.34 20.82 16.79
CA LEU A 95 -25.94 20.61 17.24
C LEU A 95 -24.87 20.96 16.20
N PHE A 96 -25.20 21.00 14.91
CA PHE A 96 -24.21 21.37 13.88
C PHE A 96 -23.75 22.84 13.95
N LEU A 97 -24.42 23.67 14.75
CA LEU A 97 -24.09 25.10 14.83
C LEU A 97 -23.02 25.41 15.90
N ALA A 98 -22.66 24.48 16.78
CA ALA A 98 -21.76 24.78 17.90
C ALA A 98 -20.89 23.58 18.34
N ASP A 99 -19.69 23.51 17.75
CA ASP A 99 -18.45 23.02 18.37
C ASP A 99 -18.29 21.50 18.62
N ALA A 100 -17.69 20.77 17.65
CA ALA A 100 -16.91 19.55 17.91
C ALA A 100 -16.01 19.13 16.71
N GLY A 101 -14.70 19.39 16.83
CA GLY A 101 -13.58 18.50 16.46
C GLY A 101 -13.49 17.84 15.08
N ARG A 102 -12.46 18.22 14.32
CA ARG A 102 -12.09 17.81 12.94
C ARG A 102 -11.71 16.33 12.71
N ASP A 103 -11.98 15.40 13.63
CA ASP A 103 -11.62 13.98 13.49
C ASP A 103 -12.82 13.03 13.30
N TYR A 104 -14.07 13.51 13.46
CA TYR A 104 -15.27 12.69 13.23
C TYR A 104 -15.64 12.53 11.75
N ASP A 105 -15.08 13.36 10.87
CA ASP A 105 -15.53 13.43 9.49
C ASP A 105 -15.13 12.18 8.67
N ASP A 106 -13.90 11.67 8.84
CA ASP A 106 -13.38 10.61 7.96
C ASP A 106 -13.98 9.24 8.31
N GLU A 107 -14.18 8.93 9.59
CA GLU A 107 -14.80 7.67 10.02
C GLU A 107 -16.29 7.62 9.62
N ILE A 108 -17.02 8.73 9.75
CA ILE A 108 -18.41 8.84 9.29
C ILE A 108 -18.49 8.75 7.75
N ARG A 109 -17.54 9.34 7.01
CA ARG A 109 -17.47 9.23 5.54
C ARG A 109 -17.35 7.78 5.08
N HIS A 110 -16.49 6.98 5.73
CA HIS A 110 -16.29 5.57 5.35
C HIS A 110 -17.55 4.73 5.57
N VAL A 111 -18.28 4.95 6.66
CA VAL A 111 -19.53 4.26 6.98
C VAL A 111 -20.65 4.64 5.99
N LEU A 112 -20.74 5.92 5.61
CA LEU A 112 -21.74 6.42 4.65
C LEU A 112 -21.29 6.34 3.18
N ALA A 113 -20.10 5.80 2.90
CA ALA A 113 -19.50 5.79 1.58
C ALA A 113 -20.38 5.06 0.56
N THR A 114 -20.61 5.71 -0.57
CA THR A 114 -21.34 5.13 -1.71
C THR A 114 -20.44 4.93 -2.93
N THR A 115 -19.35 5.70 -3.02
CA THR A 115 -18.41 5.70 -4.13
C THR A 115 -16.97 5.46 -3.66
N ALA A 116 -16.09 5.08 -4.59
CA ALA A 116 -14.67 4.92 -4.33
C ALA A 116 -14.03 6.20 -3.79
N ALA A 117 -14.45 7.37 -4.28
CA ALA A 117 -13.96 8.67 -3.78
C ALA A 117 -14.28 8.90 -2.30
N ASP A 118 -15.42 8.39 -1.82
CA ASP A 118 -15.84 8.54 -0.42
C ASP A 118 -15.03 7.64 0.54
N LEU A 119 -14.51 6.52 0.03
CA LEU A 119 -13.83 5.47 0.79
C LEU A 119 -12.30 5.54 0.68
N MET A 120 -11.76 6.17 -0.36
CA MET A 120 -10.32 6.13 -0.62
C MET A 120 -9.52 6.95 0.39
N THR A 121 -8.34 6.43 0.75
CA THR A 121 -7.32 7.22 1.44
C THR A 121 -6.54 8.07 0.44
N SER A 122 -6.34 9.34 0.77
CA SER A 122 -5.58 10.31 -0.03
C SER A 122 -4.77 11.25 0.88
N PRO A 123 -3.55 11.66 0.52
CA PRO A 123 -2.80 11.28 -0.69
C PRO A 123 -2.19 9.87 -0.60
N VAL A 124 -2.00 9.23 -1.76
CA VAL A 124 -1.41 7.88 -1.83
C VAL A 124 0.11 7.91 -1.74
N TYR A 125 0.68 7.07 -0.88
CA TYR A 125 2.12 6.80 -0.89
C TYR A 125 2.43 5.84 -2.04
N ASN A 126 3.30 6.25 -2.95
CA ASN A 126 3.78 5.43 -4.06
C ASN A 126 5.31 5.31 -4.04
N ILE A 127 5.84 4.34 -4.80
CA ILE A 127 7.28 4.11 -4.93
C ILE A 127 7.68 3.89 -6.38
N ARG A 128 8.95 4.14 -6.70
CA ARG A 128 9.50 3.93 -8.05
C ARG A 128 9.87 2.46 -8.27
N SER A 129 9.75 1.98 -9.50
CA SER A 129 10.19 0.62 -9.88
C SER A 129 11.69 0.39 -9.67
N THR A 130 12.50 1.45 -9.67
CA THR A 130 13.94 1.39 -9.43
C THR A 130 14.31 1.25 -7.95
N ALA A 131 13.36 1.46 -7.04
CA ALA A 131 13.60 1.36 -5.60
C ALA A 131 13.95 -0.07 -5.18
N THR A 132 14.63 -0.22 -4.05
CA THR A 132 15.05 -1.50 -3.50
C THR A 132 13.97 -2.15 -2.63
N LEU A 133 14.08 -3.46 -2.40
CA LEU A 133 13.27 -4.21 -1.44
C LEU A 133 13.25 -3.56 -0.06
N SER A 134 14.41 -3.11 0.43
CA SER A 134 14.52 -2.46 1.74
C SER A 134 13.75 -1.13 1.78
N GLN A 135 13.82 -0.33 0.71
CA GLN A 135 13.12 0.95 0.63
C GLN A 135 11.59 0.76 0.67
N VAL A 136 11.04 -0.20 -0.08
CA VAL A 136 9.59 -0.49 -0.01
C VAL A 136 9.21 -1.05 1.36
N ALA A 137 10.03 -1.91 1.97
CA ALA A 137 9.77 -2.43 3.31
C ALA A 137 9.73 -1.32 4.35
N THR A 138 10.71 -0.40 4.33
CA THR A 138 10.73 0.79 5.19
C THR A 138 9.49 1.65 4.98
N LEU A 139 9.11 1.94 3.73
CA LEU A 139 7.90 2.70 3.43
C LEU A 139 6.64 2.05 4.01
N MET A 140 6.48 0.74 3.84
CA MET A 140 5.32 -0.02 4.37
C MET A 140 5.26 -0.02 5.90
N LEU A 141 6.41 -0.02 6.58
CA LEU A 141 6.47 0.00 8.06
C LEU A 141 6.26 1.41 8.61
N ASP A 142 6.98 2.39 8.09
CA ASP A 142 6.97 3.76 8.59
C ASP A 142 5.62 4.45 8.34
N ARG A 143 5.02 4.19 7.17
CA ARG A 143 3.73 4.78 6.78
C ARG A 143 2.54 3.85 7.06
N ARG A 144 2.80 2.63 7.54
CA ARG A 144 1.79 1.59 7.81
C ARG A 144 0.89 1.31 6.59
N VAL A 145 1.44 1.42 5.39
CA VAL A 145 0.72 1.19 4.13
C VAL A 145 0.93 -0.23 3.62
N ASN A 146 -0.12 -0.80 3.06
CA ASN A 146 -0.08 -2.04 2.28
C ASN A 146 -1.40 -2.19 1.52
N PRO A 147 -1.40 -2.37 0.19
CA PRO A 147 -0.24 -2.41 -0.71
C PRO A 147 0.29 -1.01 -1.08
N VAL A 148 1.40 -0.96 -1.81
CA VAL A 148 2.02 0.29 -2.31
C VAL A 148 1.98 0.32 -3.84
N PRO A 149 1.37 1.34 -4.47
CA PRO A 149 1.45 1.56 -5.91
C PRO A 149 2.88 1.85 -6.37
N VAL A 150 3.26 1.25 -7.50
CA VAL A 150 4.55 1.44 -8.16
C VAL A 150 4.36 2.32 -9.38
N VAL A 151 5.15 3.38 -9.47
CA VAL A 151 5.07 4.38 -10.55
C VAL A 151 6.34 4.48 -11.38
N ASP A 152 6.19 4.91 -12.62
CA ASP A 152 7.28 5.18 -13.54
C ASP A 152 7.95 6.56 -13.32
N ALA A 153 8.82 6.95 -14.26
CA ALA A 153 9.50 8.24 -14.24
C ALA A 153 8.58 9.47 -14.30
N THR A 154 7.41 9.30 -14.89
CA THR A 154 6.39 10.33 -15.11
C THR A 154 5.31 10.34 -14.04
N GLY A 155 5.36 9.40 -13.08
CA GLY A 155 4.37 9.27 -12.01
C GLY A 155 3.16 8.41 -12.37
N ARG A 156 3.18 7.73 -13.53
CA ARG A 156 2.10 6.83 -13.94
C ARG A 156 2.20 5.50 -13.23
N LEU A 157 1.06 4.93 -12.87
CA LEU A 157 0.97 3.59 -12.30
C LEU A 157 1.49 2.54 -13.30
N ILE A 158 2.43 1.72 -12.87
CA ILE A 158 3.00 0.61 -13.65
C ILE A 158 2.99 -0.74 -12.91
N GLY A 159 2.63 -0.73 -11.64
CA GLY A 159 2.60 -1.93 -10.83
C GLY A 159 2.09 -1.68 -9.42
N ILE A 160 1.98 -2.75 -8.65
CA ILE A 160 1.64 -2.70 -7.24
C ILE A 160 2.44 -3.75 -6.49
N VAL A 161 2.83 -3.43 -5.25
CA VAL A 161 3.61 -4.33 -4.39
C VAL A 161 2.94 -4.45 -3.03
N SER A 162 2.75 -5.68 -2.57
CA SER A 162 2.17 -6.01 -1.28
C SER A 162 3.20 -6.63 -0.33
N ARG A 163 2.87 -6.71 0.96
CA ARG A 163 3.67 -7.45 1.95
C ARG A 163 3.86 -8.92 1.56
N ALA A 164 2.86 -9.53 0.93
CA ALA A 164 2.97 -10.91 0.45
C ALA A 164 4.02 -11.04 -0.66
N ASP A 165 4.17 -10.04 -1.53
CA ASP A 165 5.22 -10.02 -2.56
C ASP A 165 6.62 -9.94 -1.92
N LEU A 166 6.80 -9.07 -0.93
CA LEU A 166 8.06 -8.96 -0.18
C LEU A 166 8.44 -10.31 0.48
N VAL A 167 7.49 -10.93 1.17
CA VAL A 167 7.71 -12.23 1.84
C VAL A 167 8.07 -13.33 0.83
N ARG A 168 7.40 -13.37 -0.33
CA ARG A 168 7.72 -14.32 -1.40
C ARG A 168 9.16 -14.17 -1.89
N VAL A 169 9.63 -12.93 -2.08
CA VAL A 169 11.00 -12.66 -2.51
C VAL A 169 12.01 -13.04 -1.44
N ILE A 170 11.75 -12.68 -0.17
CA ILE A 170 12.63 -13.04 0.95
C ILE A 170 12.77 -14.57 1.05
N ALA A 171 11.66 -15.30 0.99
CA ALA A 171 11.68 -16.77 1.03
C ALA A 171 12.52 -17.38 -0.10
N ARG A 172 12.48 -16.79 -1.29
CA ARG A 172 13.30 -17.23 -2.43
C ARG A 172 14.79 -16.99 -2.19
N LEU A 173 15.16 -15.79 -1.71
CA LEU A 173 16.56 -15.44 -1.44
C LEU A 173 17.18 -16.34 -0.36
N GLU A 174 16.44 -16.64 0.70
CA GLU A 174 16.89 -17.57 1.75
C GLU A 174 17.07 -19.00 1.22
N SER A 175 16.24 -19.44 0.27
CA SER A 175 16.37 -20.79 -0.32
C SER A 175 17.55 -20.92 -1.28
N GLU A 176 17.93 -19.84 -1.95
CA GLU A 176 19.07 -19.81 -2.89
C GLU A 176 20.41 -19.73 -2.12
N GLY A 177 20.46 -19.05 -0.96
CA GLY A 177 21.64 -18.96 -0.10
C GLY A 177 22.04 -20.24 0.66
N VAL A 178 21.14 -21.22 0.78
CA VAL A 178 21.41 -22.51 1.45
C VAL A 178 22.11 -23.51 0.52
N SER A 179 22.17 -23.25 -0.79
CA SER A 179 22.77 -24.18 -1.77
C SER A 179 24.30 -24.12 -1.86
N ASP A 180 24.96 -23.14 -1.24
CA ASP A 180 26.41 -22.89 -1.39
C ASP A 180 27.27 -23.32 -0.18
N VAL A 181 26.69 -24.04 0.79
CA VAL A 181 27.41 -24.43 2.05
C VAL A 181 27.58 -25.94 2.24
N SER A 182 27.28 -26.78 1.24
CA SER A 182 27.30 -28.25 1.40
C SER A 182 28.52 -28.99 0.80
N GLU A 183 29.59 -28.31 0.39
CA GLU A 183 30.84 -28.97 -0.01
C GLU A 183 32.06 -28.50 0.80
N ALA A 184 32.11 -28.89 2.08
CA ALA A 184 33.37 -29.02 2.79
C ALA A 184 33.46 -30.44 3.37
N GLN A 185 33.90 -31.38 2.52
CA GLN A 185 34.29 -32.72 2.98
C GLN A 185 35.40 -32.60 4.04
N PRO A 186 35.30 -33.29 5.19
CA PRO A 186 36.43 -33.40 6.09
C PRO A 186 37.49 -34.25 5.40
N ARG A 187 38.61 -33.65 5.00
CA ARG A 187 39.80 -34.40 4.59
C ARG A 187 40.40 -35.09 5.81
N GLY A 188 39.93 -36.32 6.06
CA GLY A 188 40.64 -37.31 6.85
C GLY A 188 41.55 -38.15 5.95
N THR A 189 42.86 -37.96 6.06
CA THR A 189 43.95 -38.94 5.82
C THR A 189 45.23 -38.21 6.24
N GLY A 190 46.08 -38.64 7.16
CA GLY A 190 46.49 -40.00 7.51
C GLY A 190 47.93 -40.22 7.02
N SER A 191 48.91 -40.18 7.94
CA SER A 191 50.28 -40.73 7.81
C SER A 191 51.23 -39.97 6.83
N THR A 192 52.56 -39.86 6.98
CA THR A 192 53.61 -40.74 7.54
C THR A 192 54.91 -39.92 7.76
N LEU A 193 55.79 -40.47 8.61
CA LEU A 193 57.17 -40.14 8.95
C LEU A 193 58.08 -39.52 7.87
N GLY A 194 59.07 -38.75 8.34
CA GLY A 194 60.30 -38.40 7.62
C GLY A 194 61.21 -37.50 8.46
#